data_AF-A0A1B6DF66-F1
#
_entry.id   AF-A0A1B6DF66-F1
#
_cell.length_a   1.000
_cell.length_b   1.000
_cell.length_c   1.000
_cell.angle_alpha   90.00
_cell.angle_beta   90.00
_cell.angle_gamma   90.00
#
_symmetry.space_group_name_H-M   'P 1'
#
loop_
_entity.id
_entity.type
_entity.pdbx_description
1 polymer ?
#
loop_
_entity_poly.entity_id
_entity_poly.type
_entity_poly.pdbx_seq_one_letter_code
_entity_poly.pdbx_strand_id
1 'polypeptide(L)'
;MDCNLFPAGERILADIESIFKKDLKLNEFVITLVEMNENKSPVNHMDHCLCLESWCVPYLYNYTHIRLKELRKQKKRDLSGHNKLLIGALLLNPDVTLFWNMRRELVTNLRIDPQFELQFTSVILSRKPKSPEVFSYRKWVLTVSNYKHSE
;
A
#
# COMPACT_ATOMS: atom_id res chain seq x y z
N MET A 1 -13.71 -0.24 23.36
CA MET A 1 -14.19 0.04 21.98
C MET A 1 -13.40 -0.87 21.06
N ASP A 2 -14.07 -1.82 20.41
CA ASP A 2 -13.43 -2.85 19.59
C ASP A 2 -12.79 -2.24 18.33
N CYS A 3 -11.53 -1.85 18.46
CA CYS A 3 -10.68 -1.32 17.39
C CYS A 3 -10.36 -2.33 16.27
N ASN A 4 -11.00 -3.51 16.28
CA ASN A 4 -10.83 -4.63 15.33
C ASN A 4 -11.95 -4.71 14.27
N LEU A 5 -12.85 -3.73 14.18
CA LEU A 5 -14.18 -3.93 13.58
C LEU A 5 -14.28 -3.93 12.04
N PHE A 6 -13.21 -4.23 11.30
CA PHE A 6 -13.32 -4.45 9.86
C PHE A 6 -12.81 -5.84 9.47
N PRO A 7 -13.63 -6.90 9.67
CA PRO A 7 -13.27 -8.29 9.36
C PRO A 7 -12.83 -8.48 7.91
N ALA A 8 -13.41 -7.71 6.98
CA ALA A 8 -13.06 -7.74 5.57
C ALA A 8 -11.70 -7.09 5.25
N GLY A 9 -11.11 -6.33 6.18
CA GLY A 9 -9.89 -5.56 5.96
C GLY A 9 -8.71 -6.42 5.50
N GLU A 10 -8.46 -7.55 6.16
CA GLU A 10 -7.38 -8.48 5.77
C GLU A 10 -7.56 -9.01 4.35
N ARG A 11 -8.80 -9.36 3.98
CA ARG A 11 -9.12 -9.89 2.66
C ARG A 11 -8.94 -8.82 1.59
N ILE A 12 -9.45 -7.61 1.82
CA ILE A 12 -9.32 -6.48 0.89
C ILE A 12 -7.84 -6.13 0.66
N LEU A 13 -7.02 -6.11 1.71
CA LEU A 13 -5.58 -5.87 1.58
C LEU A 13 -4.86 -6.97 0.81
N ALA A 14 -5.26 -8.23 1.01
CA ALA A 14 -4.71 -9.35 0.26
C ALA A 14 -5.09 -9.29 -1.23
N ASP A 15 -6.33 -8.90 -1.55
CA ASP A 15 -6.80 -8.70 -2.92
C ASP A 15 -6.00 -7.59 -3.62
N ILE A 16 -5.82 -6.44 -2.95
CA ILE A 16 -4.98 -5.33 -3.45
C ILE A 16 -3.54 -5.80 -3.72
N GLU A 17 -2.90 -6.46 -2.75
CA GLU A 17 -1.53 -6.96 -2.91
C GLU A 17 -1.43 -8.00 -4.04
N SER A 18 -2.44 -8.85 -4.19
CA SER A 18 -2.52 -9.85 -5.27
C SER A 18 -2.51 -9.18 -6.64
N ILE A 19 -3.24 -8.07 -6.82
CA ILE A 19 -3.29 -7.33 -8.09
C ILE A 19 -1.91 -6.75 -8.42
N PHE A 20 -1.23 -6.12 -7.46
CA PHE A 20 0.15 -5.63 -7.66
C PHE A 20 1.13 -6.73 -8.07
N LYS A 21 0.95 -7.95 -7.55
CA LYS A 21 1.80 -9.11 -7.91
C LYS A 21 1.46 -9.68 -9.29
N LYS A 22 0.19 -9.65 -9.70
CA LYS A 22 -0.29 -10.24 -10.95
C LYS A 22 -0.12 -9.31 -12.15
N ASP A 23 -0.35 -8.01 -11.95
CA ASP A 23 -0.33 -7.02 -13.01
C ASP A 23 0.89 -6.09 -12.90
N LEU A 24 1.95 -6.46 -13.61
CA LEU A 24 3.20 -5.68 -13.68
C LEU A 24 3.06 -4.39 -14.50
N LYS A 25 1.91 -4.18 -15.16
CA LYS A 25 1.61 -2.97 -15.94
C LYS A 25 0.61 -2.05 -15.24
N LEU A 26 0.19 -2.40 -14.02
CA LEU A 26 -0.71 -1.57 -13.21
C LEU A 26 -0.18 -0.13 -13.15
N ASN A 27 -1.01 0.82 -13.55
CA ASN A 27 -0.59 2.22 -13.73
C ASN A 27 -1.49 3.22 -12.99
N GLU A 28 -2.70 2.82 -12.61
CA GLU A 28 -3.69 3.72 -12.03
C GLU A 28 -4.39 3.14 -10.81
N PHE A 29 -4.70 4.00 -9.84
CA PHE A 29 -5.53 3.68 -8.69
C PHE A 29 -6.68 4.68 -8.53
N VAL A 30 -7.91 4.18 -8.57
CA VAL A 30 -9.13 5.00 -8.52
C VAL A 30 -9.99 4.60 -7.33
N ILE A 31 -10.56 5.59 -6.65
CA ILE A 31 -11.64 5.34 -5.69
C ILE A 31 -12.96 5.62 -6.40
N THR A 32 -13.79 4.58 -6.52
CA THR A 32 -15.10 4.68 -7.19
C THR A 32 -16.18 5.03 -6.17
N LEU A 33 -17.04 5.99 -6.50
CA LEU A 33 -18.16 6.38 -5.64
C LEU A 33 -19.25 5.31 -5.68
N VAL A 34 -19.35 4.55 -4.59
CA VAL A 34 -20.36 3.51 -4.38
C VAL A 34 -20.90 3.65 -2.96
N GLU A 35 -22.22 3.74 -2.85
CA GLU A 35 -22.92 3.99 -1.57
C GLU A 35 -23.33 2.70 -0.84
N MET A 36 -23.44 1.56 -1.55
CA MET A 36 -23.96 0.31 -1.00
C MET A 36 -23.04 -0.88 -1.26
N ASN A 37 -22.87 -1.73 -0.24
CA ASN A 37 -22.15 -2.99 -0.34
C ASN A 37 -23.07 -4.10 -0.88
N GLU A 38 -22.75 -4.68 -2.04
CA GLU A 38 -23.50 -5.78 -2.66
C GLU A 38 -23.01 -7.19 -2.28
N ASN A 39 -22.32 -7.35 -1.13
CA ASN A 39 -21.63 -8.59 -0.73
C ASN A 39 -20.56 -9.06 -1.74
N LYS A 40 -20.05 -8.14 -2.57
CA LYS A 40 -18.93 -8.37 -3.49
C LYS A 40 -17.64 -7.77 -2.91
N SER A 41 -16.49 -8.18 -3.43
CA SER A 41 -15.23 -7.53 -3.03
C SER A 41 -15.27 -6.07 -3.52
N PRO A 42 -14.91 -5.08 -2.67
CA PRO A 42 -14.83 -3.69 -3.09
C PRO A 42 -13.61 -3.39 -3.96
N VAL A 43 -12.78 -4.40 -4.24
CA VAL A 43 -11.58 -4.29 -5.07
C VAL A 43 -11.90 -4.79 -6.47
N ASN A 44 -11.84 -3.88 -7.44
CA ASN A 44 -12.04 -4.17 -8.85
C ASN A 44 -10.74 -3.91 -9.61
N HIS A 45 -10.49 -4.67 -10.67
CA HIS A 45 -9.29 -4.52 -11.52
C HIS A 45 -9.69 -4.67 -12.98
N MET A 46 -9.43 -3.63 -13.78
CA MET A 46 -9.77 -3.58 -15.20
C MET A 46 -8.75 -2.68 -15.92
N ASP A 47 -8.26 -3.10 -17.09
CA ASP A 47 -7.37 -2.31 -17.95
C ASP A 47 -6.18 -1.66 -17.22
N HIS A 48 -5.48 -2.43 -16.38
CA HIS A 48 -4.34 -1.96 -15.57
C HIS A 48 -4.67 -0.86 -14.54
N CYS A 49 -5.96 -0.67 -14.23
CA CYS A 49 -6.47 0.22 -13.21
C CYS A 49 -7.01 -0.59 -12.01
N LEU A 50 -6.52 -0.26 -10.81
CA LEU A 50 -7.03 -0.81 -9.54
C LEU A 50 -8.10 0.15 -9.00
N CYS A 51 -9.33 -0.33 -8.89
CA CYS A 51 -10.44 0.42 -8.36
C CYS A 51 -10.80 -0.07 -6.95
N LEU A 52 -11.00 0.87 -6.03
CA LEU A 52 -11.51 0.59 -4.68
C LEU A 52 -12.82 1.34 -4.46
N GLU A 53 -13.87 0.62 -4.05
CA GLU A 53 -15.16 1.24 -3.75
C GLU A 53 -15.10 2.13 -2.51
N SER A 54 -15.72 3.31 -2.58
CA SER A 54 -15.58 4.35 -1.55
C SER A 54 -16.13 3.96 -0.19
N TRP A 55 -17.14 3.09 -0.13
CA TRP A 55 -17.78 2.69 1.13
C TRP A 55 -16.78 2.05 2.10
N CYS A 56 -15.78 1.30 1.60
CA CYS A 56 -14.83 0.60 2.48
C CYS A 56 -13.66 1.49 2.91
N VAL A 57 -13.43 2.63 2.25
CA VAL A 57 -12.23 3.46 2.43
C VAL A 57 -12.04 3.95 3.87
N PRO A 58 -13.04 4.52 4.57
CA PRO A 58 -12.86 5.00 5.94
C PRO A 58 -12.50 3.85 6.90
N TYR A 59 -13.16 2.69 6.74
CA TYR A 59 -12.95 1.52 7.57
C TYR A 59 -11.59 0.87 7.32
N LEU A 60 -11.21 0.73 6.05
CA LEU A 60 -9.92 0.17 5.65
C LEU A 60 -8.76 1.08 6.08
N TYR A 61 -8.93 2.40 5.97
CA TYR A 61 -7.94 3.37 6.45
C TYR A 61 -7.76 3.27 7.96
N ASN A 62 -8.84 3.24 8.74
CA ASN A 62 -8.74 3.10 10.18
C ASN A 62 -8.12 1.74 10.58
N TYR A 63 -8.55 0.66 9.91
CA TYR A 63 -8.03 -0.69 10.12
C TYR A 63 -6.50 -0.74 9.92
N THR A 64 -6.01 -0.25 8.77
CA THR A 64 -4.58 -0.22 8.47
C THR A 64 -3.81 0.64 9.46
N HIS A 65 -4.32 1.82 9.82
CA HIS A 65 -3.68 2.73 10.76
C HIS A 65 -3.53 2.11 12.17
N ILE A 66 -4.59 1.51 12.70
CA ILE A 66 -4.56 0.84 14.00
C ILE A 66 -3.55 -0.31 13.97
N ARG A 67 -3.62 -1.19 12.95
CA ARG A 67 -2.71 -2.33 12.82
C ARG A 67 -1.24 -1.88 12.72
N LEU A 68 -0.93 -0.90 11.87
CA LEU A 68 0.44 -0.39 11.71
C LEU A 68 0.98 0.27 12.99
N LYS A 69 0.13 0.99 13.74
CA LYS A 69 0.50 1.55 15.04
C LYS A 69 0.81 0.48 16.07
N GLU A 70 -0.02 -0.55 16.17
CA GLU A 70 0.21 -1.65 17.11
C GLU A 70 1.47 -2.43 16.74
N LEU A 71 1.69 -2.67 15.45
CA LEU A 71 2.91 -3.30 14.96
C LEU A 71 4.17 -2.48 15.30
N ARG A 72 4.11 -1.15 15.22
CA ARG A 72 5.23 -0.29 15.60
C ARG A 72 5.57 -0.36 17.09
N LYS A 73 4.59 -0.65 17.96
CA LYS A 73 4.80 -0.82 19.41
C LYS A 73 5.41 -2.18 19.75
N GLN A 74 5.23 -3.19 18.92
CA GLN A 74 5.72 -4.54 19.18
C GLN A 74 7.25 -4.63 19.02
N LYS A 75 7.91 -5.31 19.96
CA LYS A 75 9.37 -5.53 19.92
C LYS A 75 9.81 -6.56 18.87
N LYS A 76 8.93 -7.51 18.51
CA LYS A 76 9.20 -8.53 17.48
C LYS A 76 8.73 -8.00 16.12
N ARG A 77 9.67 -7.96 15.16
CA ARG A 77 9.45 -7.48 13.80
C ARG A 77 9.13 -8.65 12.87
N ASP A 78 7.91 -9.18 12.92
CA ASP A 78 7.47 -10.09 11.85
C ASP A 78 7.11 -9.27 10.60
N LEU A 79 8.09 -9.06 9.72
CA LEU A 79 7.99 -8.13 8.59
C LEU A 79 7.06 -8.62 7.46
N SER A 80 6.71 -9.91 7.42
CA SER A 80 5.98 -10.48 6.28
C SER A 80 4.53 -9.96 6.18
N GLY A 81 3.82 -9.87 7.31
CA GLY A 81 2.44 -9.36 7.35
C GLY A 81 2.30 -7.85 7.12
N HIS A 82 3.40 -7.10 7.21
CA HIS A 82 3.41 -5.65 7.07
C HIS A 82 3.26 -5.18 5.62
N ASN A 83 3.63 -6.01 4.64
CA ASN A 83 3.72 -5.60 3.24
C ASN A 83 2.34 -5.13 2.73
N LYS A 84 1.33 -6.00 2.81
CA LYS A 84 -0.06 -5.68 2.41
C LYS A 84 -0.65 -4.50 3.19
N LEU A 85 -0.35 -4.38 4.49
CA LEU A 85 -0.81 -3.29 5.34
C LEU A 85 -0.23 -1.95 4.87
N LEU A 86 1.07 -1.91 4.59
CA LEU A 86 1.75 -0.70 4.11
C LEU A 86 1.33 -0.34 2.68
N ILE A 87 1.16 -1.33 1.79
CA ILE A 87 0.62 -1.12 0.44
C ILE A 87 -0.74 -0.45 0.52
N GLY A 88 -1.68 -1.03 1.27
CA GLY A 88 -3.02 -0.46 1.44
C GLY A 88 -3.01 0.93 2.09
N ALA A 89 -2.26 1.10 3.18
CA ALA A 89 -2.20 2.38 3.89
C ALA A 89 -1.64 3.52 3.02
N LEU A 90 -0.57 3.26 2.28
CA LEU A 90 0.07 4.25 1.40
C LEU A 90 -0.75 4.52 0.14
N LEU A 91 -1.47 3.53 -0.39
CA LEU A 91 -2.44 3.74 -1.47
C LEU A 91 -3.57 4.66 -1.03
N LEU A 92 -4.08 4.49 0.21
CA LEU A 92 -5.17 5.30 0.75
C LEU A 92 -4.70 6.71 1.14
N ASN A 93 -3.54 6.83 1.79
CA ASN A 93 -2.96 8.10 2.21
C ASN A 93 -1.42 8.08 2.12
N PRO A 94 -0.85 8.60 1.03
CA PRO A 94 0.60 8.60 0.84
C PRO A 94 1.32 9.72 1.60
N ASP A 95 0.62 10.63 2.26
CA ASP A 95 1.26 11.79 2.91
C ASP A 95 1.67 11.49 4.37
N VAL A 96 1.70 10.21 4.77
CA VAL A 96 2.09 9.77 6.11
C VAL A 96 3.55 9.31 6.12
N THR A 97 4.46 10.19 6.53
CA THR A 97 5.91 9.93 6.60
C THR A 97 6.25 8.65 7.39
N LEU A 98 5.51 8.35 8.47
CA LEU A 98 5.72 7.16 9.28
C LEU A 98 5.60 5.87 8.45
N PHE A 99 4.63 5.79 7.53
CA PHE A 99 4.42 4.60 6.71
C PHE A 99 5.52 4.43 5.67
N TRP A 100 6.06 5.52 5.12
CA TRP A 100 7.24 5.45 4.25
C TRP A 100 8.50 5.01 5.00
N ASN A 101 8.68 5.44 6.24
CA ASN A 101 9.78 4.95 7.09
C ASN A 101 9.66 3.44 7.32
N MET A 102 8.47 2.95 7.67
CA MET A 102 8.21 1.52 7.81
C MET A 102 8.42 0.76 6.48
N ARG A 103 8.05 1.36 5.34
CA ARG A 103 8.30 0.79 4.00
C ARG A 103 9.80 0.67 3.71
N ARG A 104 10.59 1.70 4.01
CA ARG A 104 12.06 1.67 3.86
C ARG A 104 12.69 0.55 4.68
N GLU A 105 12.29 0.41 5.94
CA GLU A 105 12.73 -0.69 6.82
C GLU A 105 12.39 -2.06 6.19
N LEU A 106 11.15 -2.21 5.70
CA LEU A 106 10.68 -3.47 5.11
C LEU A 106 11.42 -3.81 3.81
N VAL A 107 11.56 -2.87 2.88
CA VAL A 107 12.26 -3.07 1.59
C VAL A 107 13.72 -3.43 1.80
N THR A 108 14.39 -2.78 2.76
CA THR A 108 15.79 -3.08 3.11
C THR A 108 15.92 -4.49 3.68
N ASN A 109 15.05 -4.86 4.62
CA ASN A 109 15.15 -6.14 5.33
C ASN A 109 14.71 -7.34 4.48
N LEU A 110 13.64 -7.18 3.68
CA LEU A 110 13.08 -8.26 2.87
C LEU A 110 13.64 -8.29 1.44
N ARG A 111 14.55 -7.38 1.10
CA ARG A 111 15.13 -7.24 -0.26
C ARG A 111 14.06 -7.17 -1.34
N ILE A 112 13.02 -6.38 -1.11
CA ILE A 112 11.97 -6.18 -2.12
C ILE A 112 12.58 -5.60 -3.39
N ASP A 113 12.08 -6.08 -4.53
CA ASP A 113 12.46 -5.64 -5.85
C ASP A 113 12.25 -4.13 -6.01
N PRO A 114 13.30 -3.35 -6.34
CA PRO A 114 13.15 -1.93 -6.58
C PRO A 114 12.21 -1.60 -7.75
N GLN A 115 12.11 -2.46 -8.76
CA GLN A 115 11.20 -2.24 -9.88
C GLN A 115 9.74 -2.27 -9.43
N PHE A 116 9.41 -3.19 -8.52
CA PHE A 116 8.11 -3.21 -7.84
C PHE A 116 7.84 -1.90 -7.10
N GLU A 117 8.80 -1.37 -6.33
CA GLU A 117 8.61 -0.10 -5.61
C GLU A 117 8.41 1.11 -6.55
N LEU A 118 9.13 1.13 -7.68
CA LEU A 118 8.94 2.15 -8.70
C LEU A 118 7.57 2.04 -9.36
N GLN A 119 7.08 0.83 -9.65
CA GLN A 119 5.71 0.65 -10.16
C GLN A 119 4.68 1.08 -9.12
N PHE A 120 4.82 0.62 -7.88
CA PHE A 120 3.94 0.94 -6.76
C PHE A 120 3.78 2.45 -6.55
N THR A 121 4.90 3.17 -6.54
CA THR A 121 4.89 4.63 -6.40
C THR A 121 4.31 5.34 -7.62
N SER A 122 4.47 4.82 -8.84
CA SER A 122 3.81 5.36 -10.04
C SER A 122 2.29 5.27 -9.91
N VAL A 123 1.76 4.15 -9.43
CA VAL A 123 0.32 3.96 -9.20
C VAL A 123 -0.20 4.94 -8.15
N ILE A 124 0.53 5.17 -7.06
CA ILE A 124 0.15 6.19 -6.05
C ILE A 124 0.12 7.61 -6.67
N LEU A 125 1.11 7.94 -7.51
CA LEU A 125 1.20 9.25 -8.16
C LEU A 125 0.06 9.51 -9.15
N SER A 126 -0.55 8.48 -9.74
CA SER A 126 -1.74 8.64 -10.60
C SER A 126 -2.87 9.41 -9.89
N ARG A 127 -3.09 9.11 -8.60
CA ARG A 127 -4.11 9.75 -7.76
C ARG A 127 -3.58 10.97 -7.00
N LYS A 128 -2.30 10.96 -6.61
CA LYS A 128 -1.68 11.99 -5.76
C LYS A 128 -0.39 12.53 -6.41
N PRO A 129 -0.48 13.22 -7.57
CA PRO A 129 0.67 13.55 -8.41
C PRO A 129 1.64 14.58 -7.79
N LYS A 130 1.23 15.26 -6.71
CA LYS A 130 2.02 16.29 -6.02
C LYS A 130 2.54 15.84 -4.65
N SER A 131 2.44 14.56 -4.29
CA SER A 131 2.85 14.10 -2.96
C SER A 131 4.38 14.11 -2.81
N PRO A 132 4.95 14.97 -1.94
CA PRO A 132 6.41 15.08 -1.79
C PRO A 132 7.01 13.82 -1.16
N GLU A 133 6.27 13.14 -0.28
CA GLU A 133 6.67 11.90 0.36
C GLU A 133 6.92 10.78 -0.68
N VAL A 134 6.05 10.67 -1.69
CA VAL A 134 6.19 9.68 -2.76
C VAL A 134 7.44 9.95 -3.61
N PHE A 135 7.70 11.21 -3.98
CA PHE A 135 8.91 11.58 -4.72
C PHE A 135 10.19 11.34 -3.90
N SER A 136 10.17 11.70 -2.61
CA SER A 136 11.26 11.44 -1.69
C SER A 136 11.58 9.95 -1.59
N TYR A 137 10.53 9.11 -1.46
CA TYR A 137 10.68 7.67 -1.45
C TYR A 137 11.21 7.11 -2.79
N ARG A 138 10.67 7.55 -3.94
CA ARG A 138 11.19 7.13 -5.26
C ARG A 138 12.67 7.45 -5.44
N LYS A 139 13.11 8.65 -5.04
CA LYS A 139 14.52 9.04 -5.10
C LYS A 139 15.38 8.10 -4.25
N TRP A 140 14.92 7.76 -3.05
CA TRP A 140 15.60 6.80 -2.19
C TRP A 140 15.69 5.40 -2.84
N VAL A 141 14.62 4.89 -3.45
CA VAL A 141 14.62 3.60 -4.17
C VAL A 141 15.68 3.57 -5.27
N LEU A 142 15.77 4.63 -6.08
CA LEU A 142 16.78 4.72 -7.15
C LEU A 142 18.21 4.69 -6.58
N THR A 143 18.46 5.42 -5.49
CA THR A 143 19.78 5.41 -4.83
C THR A 143 20.18 4.02 -4.34
N VAL A 144 19.27 3.31 -3.67
CA VAL A 144 19.58 1.95 -3.14
C VAL A 144 19.68 0.89 -4.25
N SER A 145 19.04 1.12 -5.40
CA SER A 145 19.10 0.23 -6.57
C SER A 145 20.45 0.36 -7.27
N ASN A 146 20.90 1.60 -7.50
CA ASN A 146 22.17 1.87 -8.17
C ASN A 146 23.37 1.31 -7.39
N TYR A 147 23.30 1.33 -6.05
CA TYR A 147 24.36 0.76 -5.20
C TYR A 147 24.54 -0.75 -5.40
N LYS A 148 23.46 -1.49 -5.68
CA LYS A 148 23.51 -2.95 -5.88
C LYS A 148 24.11 -3.38 -7.23
N HIS A 149 24.26 -2.47 -8.19
CA HIS A 149 24.86 -2.75 -9.49
C HIS A 149 26.35 -2.41 -9.55
N SER A 150 26.91 -1.82 -8.48
CA SER A 150 28.31 -1.40 -8.38
C SER A 150 29.20 -2.33 -7.54
N GLU A 151 28.67 -3.45 -7.07
CA GLU A 151 29.39 -4.56 -6.41
C GLU A 151 29.35 -5.82 -7.30
#